data_AF-A0A078HNQ0-F1
#
_entry.id   AF-A0A078HNQ0-F1
#
_cell.length_a   1.000
_cell.length_b   1.000
_cell.length_c   1.000
_cell.angle_alpha   90.00
_cell.angle_beta   90.00
_cell.angle_gamma   90.00
#
_symmetry.space_group_name_H-M   'P 1'
#
loop_
_entity.id
_entity.type
_entity.pdbx_description
1 polymer ?
#
loop_
_entity_poly.entity_id
_entity_poly.type
_entity_poly.pdbx_seq_one_letter_code
_entity_poly.pdbx_strand_id
1 'polypeptide(L)'
;MLTGLLGNLSLLSYFAKKREKEAAMVQTLGVISTYVVLVQLTMAGAMPMQYFVATSAVVMVGLVLNCLFYFGKLGTTVWGLWEDFITVGGLSVLPQIMWSTFVPLVPNSILPGATAFVTAVAAVIMARTGKLSEEGVKFVGSLSGWTATLMFMWMPVSQMWTNFLNPDNIKGLSPITMLLSMMGNGLMLPRALFIRDLMWFTGSIWATLFYGYGNILCLYM
;
A
#
# COMPACT_ATOMS: atom_id res chain seq x y z
N MET A 1 1.31 9.05 3.71
CA MET A 1 -0.17 9.11 3.60
C MET A 1 -0.68 8.54 2.29
N LEU A 2 -0.25 9.05 1.12
CA LEU A 2 -0.60 8.45 -0.18
C LEU A 2 -0.21 6.97 -0.29
N THR A 3 0.94 6.63 0.29
CA THR A 3 1.49 5.27 0.40
C THR A 3 0.56 4.31 1.16
N GLY A 4 0.04 4.75 2.31
CA GLY A 4 -0.92 4.00 3.12
C GLY A 4 -2.28 3.86 2.42
N LEU A 5 -2.74 4.90 1.73
CA LEU A 5 -3.98 4.87 0.96
C LEU A 5 -3.91 3.82 -0.16
N LEU A 6 -2.86 3.87 -0.99
CA LEU A 6 -2.65 2.93 -2.09
C LEU A 6 -2.39 1.51 -1.59
N GLY A 7 -1.62 1.37 -0.50
CA GLY A 7 -1.41 0.09 0.18
C GLY A 7 -2.73 -0.54 0.63
N ASN A 8 -3.56 0.20 1.37
CA ASN A 8 -4.87 -0.28 1.85
C ASN A 8 -5.82 -0.61 0.69
N LEU A 9 -5.82 0.19 -0.39
CA LEU A 9 -6.67 -0.05 -1.56
C LEU A 9 -6.23 -1.31 -2.35
N SER A 10 -4.93 -1.54 -2.41
CA SER A 10 -4.35 -2.73 -3.06
C SER A 10 -4.61 -3.98 -2.23
N LEU A 11 -4.47 -3.90 -0.90
CA LEU A 11 -4.83 -4.97 0.03
C LEU A 11 -6.33 -5.24 0.04
N LEU A 12 -7.18 -4.21 -0.08
CA LEU A 12 -8.62 -4.39 -0.23
C LEU A 12 -8.92 -5.25 -1.46
N SER A 13 -8.25 -4.96 -2.58
CA SER A 13 -8.38 -5.74 -3.83
C SER A 13 -7.92 -7.19 -3.66
N TYR A 14 -6.83 -7.39 -2.92
CA TYR A 14 -6.34 -8.72 -2.58
C TYR A 14 -7.34 -9.53 -1.73
N PHE A 15 -7.86 -8.94 -0.65
CA PHE A 15 -8.79 -9.63 0.25
C PHE A 15 -10.19 -9.79 -0.35
N ALA A 16 -10.62 -8.88 -1.21
CA ALA A 16 -11.85 -9.04 -1.99
C ALA A 16 -11.78 -10.29 -2.89
N LYS A 17 -10.63 -10.52 -3.54
CA LYS A 17 -10.37 -11.73 -4.34
C LYS A 17 -10.39 -13.01 -3.53
N LYS A 18 -9.85 -12.98 -2.31
CA LYS A 18 -9.89 -14.12 -1.37
C LYS A 18 -11.23 -14.27 -0.65
N ARG A 19 -12.19 -13.35 -0.86
CA ARG A 19 -13.49 -13.28 -0.17
C ARG A 19 -13.38 -13.23 1.36
N GLU A 20 -12.33 -12.59 1.87
CA GLU A 20 -12.09 -12.46 3.30
C GLU A 20 -12.78 -11.21 3.85
N LYS A 21 -13.98 -11.40 4.42
CA LYS A 21 -14.84 -10.29 4.87
C LYS A 21 -14.16 -9.38 5.89
N GLU A 22 -13.63 -9.96 6.96
CA GLU A 22 -13.04 -9.20 8.07
C GLU A 22 -11.83 -8.37 7.61
N ALA A 23 -10.94 -8.99 6.83
CA ALA A 23 -9.76 -8.30 6.29
C ALA A 23 -10.15 -7.20 5.30
N ALA A 24 -11.12 -7.45 4.41
CA ALA A 24 -11.63 -6.44 3.48
C ALA A 24 -12.28 -5.26 4.22
N MET A 25 -13.02 -5.51 5.32
CA MET A 25 -13.59 -4.45 6.15
C MET A 25 -12.50 -3.59 6.80
N VAL A 26 -11.48 -4.21 7.40
CA VAL A 26 -10.35 -3.48 8.00
C VAL A 26 -9.64 -2.61 6.96
N GLN A 27 -9.39 -3.14 5.76
CA GLN A 27 -8.75 -2.35 4.70
C GLN A 27 -9.64 -1.23 4.18
N THR A 28 -10.95 -1.43 4.09
CA THR A 28 -11.90 -0.38 3.73
C THR A 28 -11.87 0.76 4.75
N LEU A 29 -11.88 0.44 6.06
CA LEU A 29 -11.73 1.44 7.12
C LEU A 29 -10.38 2.17 7.01
N GLY A 30 -9.30 1.45 6.70
CA GLY A 30 -7.99 2.04 6.44
C GLY A 30 -7.97 3.03 5.27
N VAL A 31 -8.64 2.68 4.16
CA VAL A 31 -8.80 3.58 3.00
C VAL A 31 -9.59 4.84 3.41
N ILE A 32 -10.74 4.67 4.05
CA ILE A 32 -11.60 5.79 4.46
C ILE A 32 -10.89 6.71 5.45
N SER A 33 -10.26 6.15 6.48
CA SER A 33 -9.52 6.92 7.49
C SER A 33 -8.39 7.73 6.84
N THR A 34 -7.60 7.11 5.96
CA THR A 34 -6.51 7.81 5.27
C THR A 34 -7.05 8.89 4.31
N TYR A 35 -8.19 8.63 3.68
CA TYR A 35 -8.84 9.60 2.80
C TYR A 35 -9.32 10.85 3.57
N VAL A 36 -9.91 10.68 4.75
CA VAL A 36 -10.30 11.80 5.63
C VAL A 36 -9.09 12.68 5.96
N VAL A 37 -7.94 12.08 6.23
CA VAL A 37 -6.72 12.85 6.50
C VAL A 37 -6.21 13.60 5.25
N LEU A 38 -6.36 13.03 4.05
CA LEU A 38 -6.03 13.75 2.80
C LEU A 38 -6.97 14.93 2.56
N VAL A 39 -8.26 14.82 2.91
CA VAL A 39 -9.21 15.94 2.88
C VAL A 39 -8.72 17.05 3.80
N GLN A 40 -8.34 16.72 5.04
CA GLN A 40 -7.81 17.69 6.01
C GLN A 40 -6.55 18.40 5.50
N LEU A 41 -5.61 17.67 4.88
CA LEU A 41 -4.41 18.27 4.28
C LEU A 41 -4.74 19.22 3.12
N THR A 42 -5.74 18.89 2.32
CA THR A 42 -6.18 19.75 1.22
C THR A 42 -6.86 21.01 1.75
N MET A 43 -7.71 20.88 2.78
CA MET A 43 -8.33 22.02 3.47
C MET A 43 -7.29 22.92 4.13
N ALA A 44 -6.19 22.35 4.62
CA ALA A 44 -5.06 23.09 5.18
C ALA A 44 -4.13 23.70 4.10
N GLY A 45 -4.42 23.53 2.81
CA GLY A 45 -3.61 24.05 1.70
C GLY A 45 -2.28 23.31 1.48
N ALA A 46 -2.05 22.20 2.17
CA ALA A 46 -0.81 21.42 2.09
C ALA A 46 -0.75 20.49 0.85
N MET A 47 -1.89 20.18 0.25
CA MET A 47 -1.99 19.34 -0.94
C MET A 47 -2.57 20.12 -2.13
N PRO A 48 -1.91 20.12 -3.31
CA PRO A 48 -2.48 20.76 -4.50
C PRO A 48 -3.78 20.08 -4.96
N MET A 49 -4.77 20.89 -5.32
CA MET A 49 -6.13 20.43 -5.66
C MET A 49 -6.16 19.40 -6.80
N GLN A 50 -5.29 19.54 -7.79
CA GLN A 50 -5.20 18.61 -8.93
C GLN A 50 -4.88 17.18 -8.48
N TYR A 51 -3.91 17.00 -7.58
CA TYR A 51 -3.54 15.70 -7.04
C TYR A 51 -4.64 15.15 -6.12
N PHE A 52 -5.31 16.01 -5.36
CA PHE A 52 -6.40 15.60 -4.50
C PHE A 52 -7.60 15.06 -5.29
N VAL A 53 -8.01 15.75 -6.37
CA VAL A 53 -9.11 15.31 -7.25
C VAL A 53 -8.77 13.99 -7.92
N ALA A 54 -7.56 13.85 -8.48
CA ALA A 54 -7.11 12.61 -9.08
C ALA A 54 -7.10 11.44 -8.08
N THR A 55 -6.58 11.67 -6.87
CA THR A 55 -6.56 10.66 -5.80
C THR A 55 -7.98 10.28 -5.37
N SER A 56 -8.88 11.25 -5.22
CA SER A 56 -10.27 11.03 -4.86
C SER A 56 -11.01 10.18 -5.90
N ALA A 57 -10.78 10.42 -7.19
CA ALA A 57 -11.34 9.62 -8.26
C ALA A 57 -10.88 8.15 -8.17
N VAL A 58 -9.58 7.91 -7.98
CA VAL A 58 -9.03 6.55 -7.85
C VAL A 58 -9.59 5.83 -6.63
N VAL A 59 -9.70 6.51 -5.48
CA VAL A 59 -10.26 5.93 -4.25
C VAL A 59 -11.72 5.55 -4.43
N MET A 60 -12.53 6.46 -4.99
CA MET A 60 -13.95 6.20 -5.22
C MET A 60 -14.16 5.05 -6.19
N VAL A 61 -13.46 5.05 -7.33
CA VAL A 61 -13.50 3.95 -8.31
C VAL A 61 -13.07 2.65 -7.65
N GLY A 62 -11.97 2.66 -6.89
CA GLY A 62 -11.46 1.47 -6.24
C GLY A 62 -12.41 0.90 -5.19
N LEU A 63 -13.02 1.73 -4.33
CA LEU A 63 -14.01 1.28 -3.36
C LEU A 63 -15.24 0.68 -4.04
N VAL A 64 -15.75 1.32 -5.10
CA VAL A 64 -16.91 0.83 -5.86
C VAL A 64 -16.61 -0.49 -6.55
N LEU A 65 -15.49 -0.59 -7.28
CA LEU A 65 -15.11 -1.81 -8.00
C LEU A 65 -14.86 -2.98 -7.03
N ASN A 66 -14.18 -2.74 -5.92
CA ASN A 66 -13.96 -3.75 -4.87
C ASN A 66 -15.27 -4.25 -4.26
N CYS A 67 -16.18 -3.33 -3.95
CA CYS A 67 -17.50 -3.65 -3.42
C CYS A 67 -18.31 -4.50 -4.43
N LEU A 68 -18.41 -4.04 -5.68
CA LEU A 68 -19.14 -4.75 -6.74
C LEU A 68 -18.56 -6.13 -7.01
N PHE A 69 -17.22 -6.25 -7.03
CA PHE A 69 -16.54 -7.52 -7.22
C PHE A 69 -16.77 -8.48 -6.05
N TYR A 70 -16.69 -8.00 -4.81
CA TYR A 70 -16.95 -8.80 -3.61
C TYR A 70 -18.38 -9.40 -3.62
N PHE A 71 -19.37 -8.62 -4.06
CA PHE A 71 -20.76 -9.08 -4.22
C PHE A 71 -21.02 -9.90 -5.49
N GLY A 72 -19.99 -10.20 -6.29
CA GLY A 72 -20.12 -10.97 -7.53
C GLY A 72 -20.87 -10.25 -8.65
N LYS A 73 -21.03 -8.93 -8.56
CA LYS A 73 -21.73 -8.08 -9.55
C LYS A 73 -20.82 -7.52 -10.64
N LEU A 74 -19.52 -7.79 -10.57
CA LEU A 74 -18.52 -7.27 -11.50
C LEU A 74 -18.01 -8.39 -12.42
N GLY A 75 -17.94 -8.10 -13.73
CA GLY A 75 -17.36 -9.03 -14.70
C GLY A 75 -15.85 -9.21 -14.50
N THR A 76 -15.36 -10.41 -14.85
CA THR A 76 -13.94 -10.78 -14.75
C THR A 76 -13.04 -9.87 -15.59
N THR A 77 -13.51 -9.39 -16.73
CA THR A 77 -12.76 -8.46 -17.59
C THR A 77 -12.52 -7.12 -16.91
N VAL A 78 -13.56 -6.51 -16.31
CA VAL A 78 -13.44 -5.21 -15.62
C VAL A 78 -12.57 -5.35 -14.38
N TRP A 79 -12.70 -6.46 -13.64
CA TRP A 79 -11.82 -6.75 -12.52
C TRP A 79 -10.36 -6.91 -12.95
N GLY A 80 -10.12 -7.61 -14.06
CA GLY A 80 -8.77 -7.77 -14.60
C GLY A 80 -8.11 -6.43 -14.94
N LEU A 81 -8.85 -5.50 -15.55
CA LEU A 81 -8.35 -4.15 -15.82
C LEU A 81 -8.03 -3.37 -14.54
N TRP A 82 -8.85 -3.53 -13.50
CA TRP A 82 -8.59 -2.94 -12.19
C TRP A 82 -7.34 -3.53 -11.53
N GLU A 83 -7.15 -4.85 -11.58
CA GLU A 83 -5.95 -5.52 -11.06
C GLU A 83 -4.70 -5.04 -11.80
N ASP A 84 -4.76 -4.90 -13.12
CA ASP A 84 -3.66 -4.38 -13.93
C ASP A 84 -3.33 -2.93 -13.54
N PHE A 85 -4.35 -2.08 -13.40
CA PHE A 85 -4.20 -0.69 -12.98
C PHE A 85 -3.52 -0.58 -11.60
N ILE A 86 -3.97 -1.35 -10.61
CA ILE A 86 -3.38 -1.38 -9.27
C ILE A 86 -1.96 -1.95 -9.29
N THR A 87 -1.69 -2.95 -10.14
CA THR A 87 -0.34 -3.53 -10.29
C THR A 87 0.64 -2.49 -10.82
N VAL A 88 0.29 -1.81 -11.92
CA VAL A 88 1.11 -0.75 -12.52
C VAL A 88 1.27 0.44 -11.56
N GLY A 89 0.18 0.85 -10.92
CA GLY A 89 0.18 1.93 -9.93
C GLY A 89 1.08 1.60 -8.74
N GLY A 90 0.94 0.42 -8.15
CA GLY A 90 1.78 -0.01 -7.04
C GLY A 90 3.25 -0.07 -7.42
N LEU A 91 3.59 -0.73 -8.53
CA LEU A 91 4.98 -0.95 -8.94
C LEU A 91 5.69 0.34 -9.35
N SER A 92 4.97 1.33 -9.89
CA SER A 92 5.55 2.64 -10.18
C SER A 92 5.74 3.48 -8.92
N VAL A 93 4.78 3.43 -8.00
CA VAL A 93 4.80 4.27 -6.80
C VAL A 93 5.80 3.77 -5.77
N LEU A 94 5.96 2.46 -5.59
CA LEU A 94 6.86 1.90 -4.57
C LEU A 94 8.33 2.36 -4.72
N PRO A 95 9.01 2.19 -5.88
CA PRO A 95 10.38 2.67 -6.07
C PRO A 95 10.50 4.19 -5.94
N GLN A 96 9.47 4.93 -6.37
CA GLN A 96 9.45 6.38 -6.23
C GLN A 96 9.41 6.81 -4.76
N ILE A 97 8.61 6.15 -3.93
CA ILE A 97 8.56 6.41 -2.48
C ILE A 97 9.89 6.07 -1.84
N MET A 98 10.46 4.91 -2.17
CA MET A 98 11.74 4.47 -1.63
C MET A 98 12.82 5.50 -1.91
N TRP A 99 12.88 6.00 -3.15
CA TRP A 99 13.81 7.06 -3.54
C TRP A 99 13.54 8.37 -2.80
N SER A 100 12.28 8.80 -2.78
CA SER A 100 11.87 10.08 -2.17
C SER A 100 12.09 10.12 -0.67
N THR A 101 12.13 8.96 0.01
CA THR A 101 12.42 8.85 1.44
C THR A 101 13.79 9.44 1.79
N PHE A 102 14.78 9.29 0.91
CA PHE A 102 16.14 9.71 1.16
C PHE A 102 16.45 11.14 0.67
N VAL A 103 15.47 11.88 0.15
CA VAL A 103 15.67 13.29 -0.25
C VAL A 103 15.86 14.14 1.02
N PRO A 104 16.85 15.06 1.07
CA PRO A 104 17.70 15.55 -0.02
C PRO A 104 19.07 14.87 -0.16
N LEU A 105 19.36 13.78 0.57
CA LEU A 105 20.64 13.05 0.43
C LEU A 105 20.80 12.40 -0.96
N VAL A 106 19.67 12.06 -1.61
CA VAL A 106 19.60 11.69 -3.02
C VAL A 106 18.93 12.80 -3.84
N PRO A 107 19.28 12.95 -5.14
CA PRO A 107 18.68 13.99 -5.97
C PRO A 107 17.18 13.76 -6.15
N ASN A 108 16.41 14.84 -6.13
CA ASN A 108 14.99 14.78 -6.45
C ASN A 108 14.83 14.33 -7.91
N SER A 109 14.25 13.16 -8.11
CA SER A 109 14.11 12.54 -9.43
C SER A 109 12.86 11.66 -9.49
N ILE A 110 12.19 11.71 -10.63
CA ILE A 110 11.05 10.84 -10.96
C ILE A 110 11.47 9.55 -11.67
N LEU A 111 12.78 9.39 -11.94
CA LEU A 111 13.31 8.27 -12.72
C LEU A 111 12.94 6.89 -12.14
N PRO A 112 13.06 6.63 -10.82
CA PRO A 112 12.75 5.31 -10.29
C PRO A 112 11.29 4.91 -10.51
N GLY A 113 10.36 5.85 -10.33
CA GLY A 113 8.95 5.59 -10.59
C GLY A 113 8.64 5.44 -12.08
N ALA A 114 9.25 6.27 -12.93
CA ALA A 114 9.02 6.23 -14.38
C ALA A 114 9.54 4.93 -15.01
N THR A 115 10.74 4.46 -14.64
CA THR A 115 11.29 3.21 -15.16
C THR A 115 10.48 2.00 -14.70
N ALA A 116 10.05 2.00 -13.44
CA ALA A 116 9.18 0.95 -12.90
C ALA A 116 7.79 0.96 -13.56
N PHE A 117 7.23 2.14 -13.84
CA PHE A 117 5.99 2.28 -14.59
C PHE A 117 6.09 1.64 -15.99
N VAL A 118 7.10 2.00 -16.77
CA VAL A 118 7.31 1.47 -18.12
C VAL A 118 7.46 -0.05 -18.07
N THR A 119 8.25 -0.56 -17.11
CA THR A 119 8.47 -2.00 -16.93
C THR A 119 7.18 -2.73 -16.54
N ALA A 120 6.39 -2.16 -15.63
CA ALA A 120 5.13 -2.74 -15.19
C ALA A 120 4.08 -2.78 -16.32
N VAL A 121 3.98 -1.70 -17.11
CA VAL A 121 3.09 -1.66 -18.28
C VAL A 121 3.52 -2.71 -19.30
N ALA A 122 4.81 -2.83 -19.60
CA ALA A 122 5.32 -3.86 -20.50
C ALA A 122 4.98 -5.27 -20.00
N ALA A 123 5.19 -5.55 -18.71
CA ALA A 123 4.88 -6.85 -18.11
C ALA A 123 3.38 -7.19 -18.20
N VAL A 124 2.50 -6.24 -17.91
CA VAL A 124 1.04 -6.41 -18.02
C VAL A 124 0.61 -6.66 -19.47
N ILE A 125 1.14 -5.89 -20.43
CA ILE A 125 0.83 -6.09 -21.86
C ILE A 125 1.29 -7.48 -22.31
N MET A 126 2.49 -7.92 -21.93
CA MET A 126 2.97 -9.27 -22.25
C MET A 126 2.10 -10.37 -21.63
N ALA A 127 1.61 -10.17 -20.40
CA ALA A 127 0.67 -11.08 -19.75
C ALA A 127 -0.67 -11.17 -20.51
N ARG A 128 -1.23 -10.03 -20.95
CA ARG A 128 -2.52 -9.97 -21.65
C ARG A 128 -2.47 -10.47 -23.09
N THR A 129 -1.33 -10.31 -23.75
CA THR A 129 -1.10 -10.78 -25.14
C THR A 129 -0.72 -12.26 -25.22
N GLY A 130 -0.65 -12.97 -24.08
CA GLY A 130 -0.27 -14.39 -24.06
C GLY A 130 1.19 -14.66 -24.39
N LYS A 131 2.06 -13.65 -24.30
CA LYS A 131 3.51 -13.77 -24.53
C LYS A 131 4.27 -14.32 -23.33
N LEU A 132 3.66 -14.32 -22.14
CA LEU A 132 4.23 -14.92 -20.94
C LEU A 132 3.80 -16.38 -20.79
N SER A 133 4.68 -17.18 -20.17
CA SER A 133 4.34 -18.52 -19.70
C SER A 133 3.24 -18.44 -18.63
N GLU A 134 2.59 -19.57 -18.35
CA GLU A 134 1.55 -19.65 -17.31
C GLU A 134 2.09 -19.24 -15.93
N GLU A 135 3.35 -19.59 -15.63
CA GLU A 135 4.07 -19.13 -14.44
C GLU A 135 4.30 -17.62 -14.44
N GLY A 136 4.66 -17.04 -15.58
CA GLY A 136 4.84 -15.59 -15.74
C GLY A 136 3.54 -14.81 -15.52
N VAL A 137 2.41 -15.32 -15.99
CA VAL A 137 1.08 -14.73 -15.74
C VAL A 137 0.73 -14.81 -14.25
N LYS A 138 0.98 -15.95 -13.60
CA LYS A 138 0.79 -16.11 -12.14
C LYS A 138 1.69 -15.14 -11.35
N PHE A 139 2.94 -14.97 -11.77
CA PHE A 139 3.87 -14.02 -11.16
C PHE A 139 3.34 -12.59 -11.26
N VAL A 140 2.99 -12.12 -12.47
CA VAL A 140 2.43 -10.76 -12.67
C VAL A 140 1.16 -10.56 -11.84
N GLY A 141 0.28 -11.56 -11.79
CA GLY A 141 -0.94 -11.52 -10.96
C GLY A 141 -0.66 -11.44 -9.46
N SER A 142 0.51 -11.89 -9.00
CA SER A 142 0.93 -11.79 -7.59
C SER A 142 1.57 -10.45 -7.22
N LEU A 143 2.02 -9.67 -8.22
CA LEU A 143 2.76 -8.43 -8.00
C LEU A 143 1.93 -7.38 -7.27
N SER A 144 0.62 -7.26 -7.53
CA SER A 144 -0.25 -6.30 -6.83
C SER A 144 -0.24 -6.52 -5.32
N GLY A 145 -0.42 -7.77 -4.88
CA GLY A 145 -0.39 -8.14 -3.47
C GLY A 145 0.98 -7.88 -2.84
N TRP A 146 2.05 -8.36 -3.48
CA TRP A 146 3.41 -8.19 -2.96
C TRP A 146 3.81 -6.72 -2.88
N THR A 147 3.43 -5.94 -3.88
CA THR A 147 3.69 -4.50 -3.89
C THR A 147 2.94 -3.79 -2.77
N ALA A 148 1.69 -4.19 -2.50
CA ALA A 148 0.93 -3.67 -1.37
C ALA A 148 1.63 -3.99 -0.03
N THR A 149 2.11 -5.22 0.13
CA THR A 149 2.89 -5.63 1.32
C THR A 149 4.18 -4.82 1.43
N LEU A 150 4.93 -4.63 0.35
CA LEU A 150 6.17 -3.85 0.38
C LEU A 150 5.91 -2.37 0.68
N MET A 151 4.85 -1.77 0.13
CA MET A 151 4.43 -0.41 0.48
C MET A 151 4.07 -0.30 1.96
N PHE A 152 3.39 -1.32 2.49
CA PHE A 152 3.08 -1.42 3.91
C PHE A 152 4.34 -1.52 4.77
N MET A 153 5.29 -2.36 4.37
CA MET A 153 6.59 -2.51 5.03
C MET A 153 7.44 -1.24 4.96
N TRP A 154 7.33 -0.46 3.88
CA TRP A 154 8.13 0.76 3.72
C TRP A 154 7.66 1.93 4.58
N MET A 155 6.37 1.98 4.94
CA MET A 155 5.82 3.05 5.79
C MET A 155 6.64 3.31 7.07
N PRO A 156 6.93 2.32 7.94
CA PRO A 156 7.72 2.55 9.15
C PRO A 156 9.15 2.98 8.86
N VAL A 157 9.77 2.49 7.77
CA VAL A 157 11.12 2.90 7.35
C VAL A 157 11.15 4.40 7.04
N SER A 158 10.20 4.87 6.24
CA SER A 158 10.10 6.29 5.90
C SER A 158 9.85 7.16 7.14
N GLN A 159 9.04 6.68 8.09
CA GLN A 159 8.75 7.39 9.33
C GLN A 159 9.98 7.50 10.22
N MET A 160 10.65 6.37 10.52
CA MET A 160 11.87 6.35 11.33
C MET A 160 12.97 7.23 10.73
N TRP A 161 13.16 7.17 9.42
CA TRP A 161 14.12 8.02 8.72
C TRP A 161 13.82 9.52 8.88
N THR A 162 12.54 9.89 8.70
CA THR A 162 12.11 11.29 8.84
C THR A 162 12.26 11.79 10.27
N ASN A 163 12.00 10.92 11.27
CA ASN A 163 12.21 11.24 12.69
C ASN A 163 13.69 11.38 13.03
N PHE A 164 14.55 10.53 12.47
CA PHE A 164 15.99 10.62 12.67
C PHE A 164 16.57 11.94 12.14
N LEU A 165 16.11 12.39 10.97
CA LEU A 165 16.53 13.67 10.39
C LEU A 165 15.92 14.88 11.12
N ASN A 166 14.70 14.76 11.65
CA ASN A 166 13.98 15.84 12.33
C ASN A 166 13.35 15.32 13.63
N PRO A 167 14.10 15.30 14.74
CA PRO A 167 13.63 14.74 16.02
C PRO A 167 12.34 15.39 16.56
N ASP A 168 12.03 16.64 16.19
CA ASP A 168 10.78 17.29 16.60
C ASP A 168 9.52 16.55 16.14
N ASN A 169 9.60 15.74 15.07
CA ASN A 169 8.48 14.93 14.58
C ASN A 169 8.05 13.86 15.58
N ILE A 170 8.94 13.44 16.49
CA ILE A 170 8.68 12.45 17.54
C ILE A 170 7.52 12.91 18.43
N LYS A 171 7.36 14.22 18.66
CA LYS A 171 6.27 14.79 19.48
C LYS A 171 4.88 14.52 18.91
N GLY A 172 4.78 14.30 17.59
CA GLY A 172 3.53 13.96 16.90
C GLY A 172 3.18 12.47 16.95
N LEU A 173 4.05 11.62 17.49
CA LEU A 173 3.83 10.18 17.54
C LEU A 173 3.06 9.78 18.80
N SER A 174 2.08 8.90 18.62
CA SER A 174 1.30 8.31 19.71
C SER A 174 1.86 6.93 20.07
N PRO A 175 2.49 6.76 21.25
CA PRO A 175 2.99 5.44 21.70
C PRO A 175 1.88 4.41 21.78
N ILE A 176 0.66 4.83 22.15
CA ILE A 176 -0.52 3.97 22.25
C ILE A 176 -0.90 3.45 20.86
N THR A 177 -0.92 4.32 19.84
CA THR A 177 -1.22 3.91 18.46
C THR A 177 -0.16 2.96 17.92
N MET A 178 1.11 3.16 18.27
CA MET A 178 2.21 2.27 17.88
C MET A 178 2.09 0.89 18.56
N LEU A 179 1.76 0.84 19.86
CA LEU A 179 1.48 -0.40 20.58
C LEU A 179 0.27 -1.15 20.03
N LEU A 180 -0.83 -0.43 19.74
CA LEU A 180 -2.02 -1.03 19.13
C LEU A 180 -1.72 -1.57 17.73
N SER A 181 -0.93 -0.85 16.94
CA SER A 181 -0.46 -1.34 15.63
C SER A 181 0.40 -2.60 15.78
N MET A 182 1.33 -2.62 16.74
CA MET A 182 2.17 -3.78 17.03
C MET A 182 1.33 -5.00 17.43
N MET A 183 0.40 -4.83 18.37
CA MET A 183 -0.48 -5.92 18.83
C MET A 183 -1.39 -6.40 17.71
N GLY A 184 -2.00 -5.48 16.95
CA GLY A 184 -2.87 -5.81 15.83
C GLY A 184 -2.15 -6.63 14.75
N ASN A 185 -0.94 -6.24 14.37
CA ASN A 185 -0.12 -6.99 13.41
C ASN A 185 0.37 -8.32 14.00
N GLY A 186 0.75 -8.35 15.28
CA GLY A 186 1.16 -9.57 15.97
C GLY A 186 0.04 -10.63 16.03
N LEU A 187 -1.20 -10.20 16.28
CA LEU A 187 -2.38 -11.08 16.28
C LEU A 187 -2.71 -11.64 14.89
N MET A 188 -2.21 -11.03 13.82
CA MET A 188 -2.37 -11.55 12.45
C MET A 188 -1.38 -12.68 12.11
N LEU A 189 -0.31 -12.87 12.89
CA LEU A 189 0.72 -13.88 12.62
C LEU A 189 0.19 -15.32 12.70
N PRO A 190 -0.54 -15.75 13.75
CA PRO A 190 -1.07 -17.11 13.81
C PRO A 190 -2.02 -17.41 12.65
N ARG A 191 -2.83 -16.41 12.26
CA ARG A 191 -3.74 -16.49 11.14
C ARG A 191 -3.00 -16.68 9.81
N ALA A 192 -1.98 -15.85 9.55
CA ALA A 192 -1.16 -15.96 8.34
C ALA A 192 -0.45 -17.32 8.23
N LEU A 193 0.06 -17.85 9.35
CA LEU A 193 0.66 -19.18 9.42
C LEU A 193 -0.37 -20.28 9.14
N PHE A 194 -1.56 -20.19 9.74
CA PHE A 194 -2.61 -21.21 9.60
C PHE A 194 -3.09 -21.35 8.16
N ILE A 195 -3.30 -20.23 7.45
CA ILE A 195 -3.75 -20.23 6.05
C ILE A 195 -2.60 -20.27 5.03
N ARG A 196 -1.34 -20.33 5.50
CA ARG A 196 -0.12 -20.33 4.67
C ARG A 196 0.00 -19.12 3.74
N ASP A 197 -0.41 -17.94 4.22
CA ASP A 197 -0.26 -16.68 3.49
C ASP A 197 1.10 -16.04 3.81
N LEU A 198 2.12 -16.41 3.04
CA LEU A 198 3.49 -15.91 3.20
C LEU A 198 3.56 -14.38 3.08
N MET A 199 2.79 -13.81 2.15
CA MET A 199 2.82 -12.40 1.86
C MET A 199 2.29 -11.59 3.05
N TRP A 200 1.18 -12.04 3.65
CA TRP A 200 0.64 -11.41 4.86
C TRP A 200 1.49 -11.69 6.10
N PHE A 201 2.09 -12.87 6.18
CA PHE A 201 3.01 -13.24 7.26
C PHE A 201 4.22 -12.31 7.30
N THR A 202 4.89 -12.11 6.16
CA THR A 202 6.05 -11.20 6.05
C THR A 202 5.68 -9.78 6.43
N GLY A 203 4.57 -9.25 5.91
CA GLY A 203 4.10 -7.91 6.25
C GLY A 203 3.78 -7.73 7.74
N SER A 204 3.11 -8.72 8.34
CA SER A 204 2.71 -8.69 9.75
C SER A 204 3.92 -8.77 10.70
N ILE A 205 4.92 -9.62 10.38
CA ILE A 205 6.18 -9.68 11.15
C ILE A 205 6.87 -8.32 11.09
N TRP A 206 7.03 -7.79 9.88
CA TRP A 206 7.71 -6.53 9.66
C TRP A 206 7.06 -5.39 10.41
N ALA A 207 5.73 -5.28 10.37
CA ALA A 207 5.01 -4.25 11.10
C ALA A 207 5.10 -4.41 12.62
N THR A 208 5.07 -5.65 13.12
CA THR A 208 5.27 -5.91 14.56
C THR A 208 6.66 -5.41 15.01
N LEU A 209 7.70 -5.67 14.22
CA LEU A 209 9.07 -5.26 14.54
C LEU A 209 9.33 -3.77 14.32
N PHE A 210 9.02 -3.23 13.15
CA PHE A 210 9.41 -1.88 12.76
C PHE A 210 8.34 -0.83 13.05
N TYR A 211 7.06 -1.14 12.85
CA TYR A 211 5.97 -0.22 13.17
C TYR A 211 5.75 -0.10 14.69
N GLY A 212 6.00 -1.20 15.41
CA GLY A 212 6.01 -1.29 16.87
C GLY A 212 7.38 -0.94 17.47
N TYR A 213 8.23 -1.94 17.65
CA TYR A 213 9.49 -1.81 18.41
C TYR A 213 10.44 -0.74 17.86
N GLY A 214 10.74 -0.75 16.57
CA GLY A 214 11.70 0.21 15.97
C GLY A 214 11.25 1.65 16.15
N ASN A 215 9.97 1.89 15.88
CA ASN A 215 9.34 3.20 16.04
C ASN A 215 9.26 3.64 17.53
N ILE A 216 8.97 2.72 18.46
CA ILE A 216 9.01 3.01 19.90
C ILE A 216 10.44 3.35 20.34
N LEU A 217 11.44 2.63 19.84
CA LEU A 217 12.85 2.89 20.14
C LEU A 217 13.27 4.30 19.69
N CYS A 218 12.76 4.77 18.54
CA CYS A 218 12.97 6.15 18.10
C CYS A 218 12.41 7.22 19.06
N LEU A 219 11.46 6.89 19.95
CA LEU A 219 10.98 7.86 20.97
C LEU A 219 12.03 8.11 22.08
N TYR A 220 13.01 7.22 22.22
CA TYR A 220 13.99 7.23 23.30
C TYR A 220 15.43 7.53 22.83
N MET A 221 15.63 7.80 21.54
CA MET A 221 16.90 8.24 20.94
C MET A 221 16.87 9.73 20.67
#